data_AF-A0A654BH43-F1
#
_entry.id   AF-A0A654BH43-F1
#
_cell.length_a   1.000
_cell.length_b   1.000
_cell.length_c   1.000
_cell.angle_alpha   90.00
_cell.angle_beta   90.00
_cell.angle_gamma   90.00
#
_symmetry.space_group_name_H-M   'P 1'
#
loop_
_entity.id
_entity.type
_entity.pdbx_description
1 polymer ?
#
loop_
_entity_poly.entity_id
_entity_poly.type
_entity_poly.pdbx_seq_one_letter_code
_entity_poly.pdbx_strand_id
1 'polypeptide(L)'
;MTAISDPRRLAGNLIQLGTIDHVDLAAATCRVRVGEIETGDLPWLAARAGTTRIWSAPSVGEQCLLLCPEGDMEGGIVLPGLFSDANPAPATAALDLIRFSDGAELSYDAAGAGLKLTLPGGRPLTIVAPAGISLNGPVKVDGKLDCTDTITAATDVVGGGKSLKDHIHTKVQAGGAVSGPPQ
;
A
#
# COMPACT_ATOMS: atom_id res chain seq x y z
N MET A 1 40.58 38.99 -8.50
CA MET A 1 39.45 39.65 -7.82
C MET A 1 38.31 38.65 -7.79
N THR A 2 38.36 37.71 -6.84
CA THR A 2 37.38 36.64 -6.67
C THR A 2 36.06 37.30 -6.31
N ALA A 3 35.05 37.17 -7.15
CA ALA A 3 33.71 37.66 -6.84
C ALA A 3 33.29 37.00 -5.52
N ILE A 4 33.11 37.80 -4.47
CA ILE A 4 32.49 37.35 -3.23
C ILE A 4 31.09 36.90 -3.63
N SER A 5 30.88 35.59 -3.67
CA SER A 5 29.58 34.97 -3.88
C SER A 5 28.61 35.58 -2.86
N ASP A 6 27.57 36.28 -3.32
CA ASP A 6 26.56 36.86 -2.43
C ASP A 6 25.92 35.72 -1.62
N PRO A 7 26.10 35.66 -0.29
CA PRO A 7 25.60 34.57 0.53
C PRO A 7 24.07 34.46 0.48
N ARG A 8 23.36 35.55 0.14
CA ARG A 8 21.90 35.54 -0.04
C ARG A 8 21.48 34.82 -1.32
N ARG A 9 22.28 34.97 -2.39
CA ARG A 9 22.04 34.29 -3.67
C ARG A 9 22.38 32.80 -3.59
N LEU A 10 23.44 32.45 -2.86
CA LEU A 10 23.75 31.05 -2.52
C LEU A 10 22.64 30.40 -1.70
N ALA A 11 22.15 31.09 -0.66
CA ALA A 11 21.07 30.57 0.18
C ALA A 11 19.78 30.29 -0.60
N GLY A 12 19.42 31.15 -1.57
CA GLY A 12 18.25 30.95 -2.43
C GLY A 12 18.35 29.77 -3.39
N ASN A 13 19.56 29.27 -3.67
CA ASN A 13 19.78 28.13 -4.56
C ASN A 13 19.88 26.79 -3.82
N LEU A 14 19.93 26.79 -2.48
CA LEU A 14 20.04 25.56 -1.69
C LEU A 14 18.77 24.70 -1.71
N ILE A 15 17.61 25.34 -1.84
CA ILE A 15 16.30 24.67 -1.82
C ILE A 15 15.44 25.32 -2.89
N GLN A 16 14.96 24.51 -3.83
CA GLN A 16 14.11 24.96 -4.93
C GLN A 16 12.84 24.11 -5.04
N LEU A 17 11.76 24.71 -5.52
CA LEU A 17 10.53 23.99 -5.86
C LEU A 17 10.60 23.53 -7.31
N GLY A 18 10.22 22.28 -7.56
CA GLY A 18 10.23 21.72 -8.89
C GLY A 18 9.09 20.73 -9.10
N THR A 19 9.07 20.16 -10.30
CA THR A 19 8.12 19.10 -10.68
C THR A 19 8.88 17.97 -11.35
N ILE A 20 8.56 16.73 -10.99
CA ILE A 20 9.18 15.54 -11.56
C ILE A 20 8.83 15.47 -13.06
N ASP A 21 9.84 15.42 -13.91
CA ASP A 21 9.68 15.34 -15.37
C ASP A 21 9.93 13.92 -15.91
N HIS A 22 10.88 13.21 -15.31
CA HIS A 22 11.24 11.85 -15.69
C HIS A 22 11.61 11.01 -14.47
N VAL A 23 11.35 9.71 -14.53
CA VAL A 23 11.70 8.74 -13.46
C VAL A 23 12.34 7.51 -14.08
N ASP A 24 13.57 7.21 -13.67
CA ASP A 24 14.27 5.96 -13.97
C ASP A 24 14.17 5.01 -12.77
N LEU A 25 13.30 4.01 -12.89
CA LEU A 25 13.07 3.01 -11.85
C LEU A 25 14.26 2.04 -11.69
N ALA A 26 15.06 1.83 -12.73
CA ALA A 26 16.20 0.92 -12.68
C ALA A 26 17.40 1.56 -11.96
N ALA A 27 17.63 2.85 -12.21
CA ALA A 27 18.69 3.62 -11.56
C ALA A 27 18.30 4.20 -10.19
N ALA A 28 17.01 4.17 -9.85
CA ALA A 28 16.45 4.85 -8.67
C ALA A 28 16.73 6.37 -8.67
N THR A 29 16.61 6.99 -9.85
CA THR A 29 16.79 8.43 -10.07
C THR A 29 15.61 9.07 -10.78
N CYS A 30 15.50 10.39 -10.67
CA CYS A 30 14.50 11.18 -11.36
C CYS A 30 15.11 12.51 -11.82
N ARG A 31 14.47 13.13 -12.83
CA ARG A 31 14.81 14.48 -13.29
C ARG A 31 13.70 15.44 -12.88
N VAL A 32 14.10 16.63 -12.45
CA VAL A 32 13.21 17.67 -11.95
C VAL A 32 13.25 18.86 -12.89
N ARG A 33 12.08 19.41 -13.21
CA ARG A 33 11.98 20.71 -13.87
C ARG A 33 11.83 21.80 -12.80
N VAL A 34 12.74 22.78 -12.83
CA VAL A 34 12.71 23.99 -12.00
C VAL A 34 12.65 25.21 -12.92
N GLY A 35 11.47 25.81 -13.05
CA GLY A 35 11.24 26.86 -14.05
C GLY A 35 11.47 26.35 -15.47
N GLU A 36 12.45 26.92 -16.16
CA GLU A 36 12.84 26.52 -17.53
C GLU A 36 14.01 25.52 -17.55
N ILE A 37 14.58 25.18 -16.39
CA ILE A 37 15.74 24.30 -16.27
C ILE A 37 15.27 22.88 -15.94
N GLU A 38 15.87 21.89 -16.59
CA GLU A 38 15.73 20.47 -16.25
C GLU A 38 17.05 19.97 -15.65
N THR A 39 16.97 19.24 -14.54
CA THR A 39 18.15 18.65 -13.90
C THR A 39 18.66 17.43 -14.67
N GLY A 40 19.87 16.97 -14.31
CA GLY A 40 20.30 15.60 -14.62
C GLY A 40 19.53 14.55 -13.79
N ASP A 41 19.99 13.30 -13.86
CA ASP A 41 19.43 12.20 -13.07
C ASP A 41 19.87 12.30 -11.61
N LEU A 42 18.93 12.63 -10.74
CA LEU A 42 19.16 12.84 -9.31
C LEU A 42 18.47 11.76 -8.47
N PRO A 43 19.08 11.32 -7.35
CA PRO A 43 18.40 10.42 -6.43
C PRO A 43 17.23 11.12 -5.73
N TRP A 44 16.16 10.38 -5.47
CA TRP A 44 15.08 10.84 -4.60
C TRP A 44 15.25 10.33 -3.17
N LEU A 45 14.75 11.08 -2.20
CA LEU A 45 14.77 10.72 -0.79
C LEU A 45 13.70 9.67 -0.52
N ALA A 46 14.12 8.42 -0.31
CA ALA A 46 13.26 7.37 0.20
C ALA A 46 12.98 7.55 1.70
N ALA A 47 11.81 7.13 2.18
CA ALA A 47 11.47 7.20 3.60
C ALA A 47 12.46 6.44 4.50
N ARG A 48 13.03 5.32 4.01
CA ARG A 48 14.10 4.54 4.65
C ARG A 48 14.96 3.87 3.57
N ALA A 49 16.29 3.94 3.72
CA ALA A 49 17.25 3.32 2.78
C ALA A 49 18.37 2.52 3.50
N GLY A 50 18.12 2.04 4.72
CA GLY A 50 19.09 1.29 5.53
C GLY A 50 18.93 -0.23 5.40
N THR A 51 18.98 -0.94 6.54
CA THR A 51 18.60 -2.35 6.63
C THR A 51 17.14 -2.56 6.25
N THR A 52 16.26 -1.66 6.71
CA THR A 52 14.91 -1.48 6.19
C THR A 52 14.93 -0.51 5.01
N ARG A 53 14.28 -0.89 3.91
CA ARG A 53 14.19 -0.11 2.68
C ARG A 53 12.73 0.05 2.29
N ILE A 54 12.32 1.27 1.96
CA ILE A 54 10.97 1.58 1.48
C ILE A 54 11.10 2.06 0.04
N TRP A 55 10.47 1.33 -0.87
CA TRP A 55 10.39 1.70 -2.28
C TRP A 55 9.03 2.33 -2.56
N SER A 56 9.05 3.63 -2.88
CA SER A 56 7.91 4.40 -3.36
C SER A 56 8.47 5.41 -4.34
N ALA A 57 8.48 5.05 -5.62
CA ALA A 57 9.00 5.93 -6.66
C ALA A 57 8.07 7.14 -6.85
N PRO A 58 8.62 8.34 -7.09
CA PRO A 58 7.81 9.50 -7.44
C PRO A 58 7.10 9.29 -8.78
N SER A 59 6.07 10.10 -9.04
CA SER A 59 5.35 10.10 -10.33
C SER A 59 5.71 11.33 -11.16
N VAL A 60 5.71 11.19 -12.49
CA VAL A 60 5.84 12.36 -13.39
C VAL A 60 4.68 13.33 -13.13
N GLY A 61 4.99 14.62 -13.02
CA GLY A 61 4.04 15.67 -12.66
C GLY A 61 3.87 15.88 -11.14
N GLU A 62 4.51 15.07 -10.30
CA GLU A 62 4.51 15.28 -8.85
C GLU A 62 5.36 16.50 -8.46
N GLN A 63 4.87 17.33 -7.54
CA GLN A 63 5.63 18.45 -7.02
C GLN A 63 6.63 17.99 -5.96
N CYS A 64 7.84 18.56 -5.99
CA CYS A 64 8.93 18.19 -5.12
C CYS A 64 9.77 19.39 -4.69
N LEU A 65 10.52 19.22 -3.60
CA LEU A 65 11.65 20.07 -3.24
C LEU A 65 12.93 19.49 -3.82
N LEU A 66 13.74 20.32 -4.43
CA LEU A 66 15.10 20.01 -4.81
C LEU A 66 16.05 20.61 -3.79
N LEU A 67 16.83 19.76 -3.12
CA LEU A 67 17.88 20.17 -2.20
C LEU A 67 19.21 20.18 -2.96
N CYS A 68 19.89 21.31 -3.02
CA CYS A 68 21.13 21.51 -3.75
C CYS A 68 22.26 21.75 -2.75
N PRO A 69 22.97 20.72 -2.26
CA PRO A 69 24.15 20.90 -1.43
C PRO A 69 25.14 21.86 -2.10
N GLU A 70 25.67 22.82 -1.35
CA GLU A 70 26.59 23.85 -1.86
C GLU A 70 26.02 24.74 -2.98
N GLY A 71 24.71 24.66 -3.24
CA GLY A 71 24.03 25.36 -4.32
C GLY A 71 24.23 24.73 -5.69
N ASP A 72 24.76 23.50 -5.74
CA ASP A 72 24.92 22.72 -6.97
C ASP A 72 23.65 21.90 -7.27
N MET A 73 23.09 22.14 -8.45
CA MET A 73 21.89 21.48 -8.93
C MET A 73 22.19 20.09 -9.52
N GLU A 74 23.40 19.87 -10.04
CA GLU A 74 23.80 18.57 -10.60
C GLU A 74 24.04 17.52 -9.49
N GLY A 75 24.45 17.96 -8.30
CA GLY A 75 24.57 17.14 -7.09
C GLY A 75 23.32 17.11 -6.21
N GLY A 76 22.15 17.49 -6.74
CA GLY A 76 20.93 17.67 -5.97
C GLY A 76 20.32 16.36 -5.42
N ILE A 77 19.45 16.51 -4.43
CA ILE A 77 18.64 15.43 -3.84
C ILE A 77 17.18 15.84 -3.91
N VAL A 78 16.34 14.95 -4.46
CA VAL A 78 14.93 15.23 -4.69
C VAL A 78 14.08 14.75 -3.51
N LEU A 79 13.25 15.62 -2.95
CA LEU A 79 12.27 15.31 -1.90
C LEU A 79 10.84 15.44 -2.47
N PRO A 80 10.22 14.35 -2.92
CA PRO A 80 8.86 14.34 -3.46
C PRO A 80 7.80 14.45 -2.35
N GLY A 81 6.53 14.63 -2.74
CA GLY A 81 5.37 14.57 -1.84
C GLY A 81 4.71 15.90 -1.49
N LEU A 82 4.84 16.93 -2.32
CA LEU A 82 4.05 18.15 -2.14
C LEU A 82 2.67 18.01 -2.80
N PHE A 83 1.61 18.23 -2.03
CA PHE A 83 0.25 18.31 -2.57
C PHE A 83 0.11 19.50 -3.51
N SER A 84 -0.63 19.31 -4.59
CA SER A 84 -0.85 20.29 -5.65
C SER A 84 -2.25 20.16 -6.24
N ASP A 85 -2.65 21.09 -7.10
CA ASP A 85 -3.93 20.97 -7.82
C ASP A 85 -3.98 19.71 -8.70
N ALA A 86 -2.85 19.28 -9.25
CA ALA A 86 -2.74 18.04 -10.02
C ALA A 86 -2.77 16.78 -9.14
N ASN A 87 -2.21 16.86 -7.92
CA ASN A 87 -2.13 15.78 -6.95
C ASN A 87 -2.62 16.26 -5.57
N PRO A 88 -3.95 16.38 -5.37
CA PRO A 88 -4.51 16.93 -4.14
C PRO A 88 -4.37 15.94 -2.98
N ALA A 89 -4.52 16.45 -1.75
CA ALA A 89 -4.57 15.62 -0.56
C ALA A 89 -5.69 14.56 -0.68
N PRO A 90 -5.41 13.27 -0.38
CA PRO A 90 -6.37 12.20 -0.62
C PRO A 90 -7.53 12.16 0.41
N ALA A 91 -7.38 12.86 1.53
CA ALA A 91 -8.38 12.93 2.60
C ALA A 91 -8.35 14.30 3.31
N THR A 92 -9.47 14.65 3.94
CA THR A 92 -9.62 15.84 4.81
C THR A 92 -9.87 15.49 6.27
N ALA A 93 -10.08 14.20 6.57
CA ALA A 93 -10.33 13.70 7.92
C ALA A 93 -9.02 13.29 8.62
N ALA A 94 -9.04 13.25 9.95
CA ALA A 94 -7.91 12.86 10.78
C ALA A 94 -7.71 11.32 10.77
N LEU A 95 -7.15 10.79 9.69
CA LEU A 95 -6.79 9.37 9.55
C LEU A 95 -5.44 9.22 8.83
N ASP A 96 -4.83 8.05 8.99
CA ASP A 96 -3.66 7.66 8.21
C ASP A 96 -4.13 6.93 6.94
N LEU A 97 -3.76 7.43 5.76
CA LEU A 97 -4.23 6.90 4.47
C LEU A 97 -3.09 6.80 3.45
N ILE A 98 -2.99 5.65 2.80
CA ILE A 98 -2.24 5.46 1.56
C ILE A 98 -3.25 5.17 0.45
N ARG A 99 -3.28 6.03 -0.56
CA ARG A 99 -4.09 5.85 -1.78
C ARG A 99 -3.16 5.57 -2.97
N PHE A 100 -3.44 4.49 -3.69
CA PHE A 100 -2.71 4.10 -4.88
C PHE A 100 -3.38 4.68 -6.14
N SER A 101 -2.63 4.77 -7.24
CA SER A 101 -3.08 5.37 -8.51
C SER A 101 -4.27 4.66 -9.15
N ASP A 102 -4.49 3.40 -8.80
CA ASP A 102 -5.63 2.58 -9.23
C ASP A 102 -6.88 2.72 -8.36
N GLY A 103 -6.82 3.54 -7.29
CA GLY A 103 -7.89 3.71 -6.32
C GLY A 103 -7.89 2.69 -5.18
N ALA A 104 -6.89 1.81 -5.07
CA ALA A 104 -6.71 1.01 -3.87
C ALA A 104 -6.35 1.92 -2.68
N GLU A 105 -6.80 1.51 -1.49
CA GLU A 105 -6.63 2.32 -0.28
C GLU A 105 -6.30 1.44 0.93
N LEU A 106 -5.30 1.85 1.69
CA LEU A 106 -5.01 1.37 3.04
C LEU A 106 -5.20 2.52 4.01
N SER A 107 -6.21 2.42 4.87
CA SER A 107 -6.57 3.48 5.82
C SER A 107 -6.64 2.96 7.25
N TYR A 108 -6.18 3.77 8.20
CA TYR A 108 -6.36 3.53 9.63
C TYR A 108 -6.98 4.75 10.30
N ASP A 109 -8.15 4.54 10.91
CA ASP A 109 -8.86 5.55 11.69
C ASP A 109 -8.84 5.20 13.18
N ALA A 110 -8.08 5.97 13.96
CA ALA A 110 -7.96 5.81 15.40
C ALA A 110 -9.24 6.22 16.16
N ALA A 111 -10.14 7.00 15.54
CA ALA A 111 -11.37 7.48 16.18
C ALA A 111 -12.50 6.43 16.19
N GLY A 112 -12.41 5.37 15.37
CA GLY A 112 -13.30 4.22 15.53
C GLY A 112 -13.56 3.34 14.31
N ALA A 113 -13.21 3.76 13.08
CA ALA A 113 -13.44 2.91 11.91
C ALA A 113 -12.38 1.79 11.74
N GLY A 114 -11.28 1.84 12.48
CA GLY A 114 -10.25 0.79 12.49
C GLY A 114 -9.40 0.75 11.22
N LEU A 115 -8.75 -0.40 10.99
CA LEU A 115 -7.93 -0.63 9.79
C LEU A 115 -8.80 -1.15 8.63
N LYS A 116 -8.67 -0.54 7.46
CA LYS A 116 -9.38 -0.95 6.24
C LYS A 116 -8.43 -0.99 5.05
N LEU A 117 -8.49 -2.09 4.30
CA LEU A 117 -7.83 -2.26 3.01
C LEU A 117 -8.91 -2.45 1.93
N THR A 118 -8.91 -1.60 0.91
CA THR A 118 -9.87 -1.65 -0.21
C THR A 118 -9.13 -1.81 -1.53
N LEU A 119 -9.52 -2.80 -2.34
CA LEU A 119 -8.96 -3.05 -3.67
C LEU A 119 -10.07 -2.91 -4.72
N PRO A 120 -10.04 -1.88 -5.60
CA PRO A 120 -11.03 -1.73 -6.66
C PRO A 120 -10.80 -2.74 -7.80
N GLY A 121 -11.86 -3.04 -8.56
CA GLY A 121 -11.76 -3.79 -9.82
C GLY A 121 -11.48 -5.28 -9.70
N GLY A 122 -11.81 -5.92 -8.57
CA GLY A 122 -11.70 -7.38 -8.42
C GLY A 122 -10.27 -7.92 -8.35
N ARG A 123 -9.32 -7.09 -7.91
CA ARG A 123 -7.91 -7.49 -7.78
C ARG A 123 -7.72 -8.47 -6.62
N PRO A 124 -6.83 -9.47 -6.76
CA PRO A 124 -6.61 -10.44 -5.70
C PRO A 124 -5.80 -9.83 -4.56
N LEU A 125 -6.16 -10.20 -3.33
CA LEU A 125 -5.28 -10.09 -2.16
C LEU A 125 -4.63 -11.46 -1.95
N THR A 126 -3.30 -11.51 -1.93
CA THR A 126 -2.54 -12.75 -1.64
C THR A 126 -1.75 -12.57 -0.36
N ILE A 127 -1.91 -13.49 0.59
CA ILE A 127 -1.15 -13.55 1.84
C ILE A 127 -0.35 -14.84 1.86
N VAL A 128 0.98 -14.74 1.86
CA VAL A 128 1.88 -15.90 1.89
C VAL A 128 2.54 -15.98 3.27
N ALA A 129 2.09 -16.92 4.10
CA ALA A 129 2.62 -17.16 5.43
C ALA A 129 2.83 -18.67 5.65
N PRO A 130 4.02 -19.22 5.34
CA PRO A 130 4.27 -20.66 5.40
C PRO A 130 4.07 -21.29 6.79
N ALA A 131 4.23 -20.50 7.86
CA ALA A 131 4.00 -20.93 9.24
C ALA A 131 2.52 -20.85 9.68
N GLY A 132 1.62 -20.37 8.81
CA GLY A 132 0.19 -20.22 9.08
C GLY A 132 -0.25 -18.78 9.36
N ILE A 133 -1.58 -18.62 9.47
CA ILE A 133 -2.28 -17.36 9.73
C ILE A 133 -3.23 -17.58 10.92
N SER A 134 -3.22 -16.69 11.90
CA SER A 134 -4.17 -16.68 13.02
C SER A 134 -5.11 -15.48 12.90
N LEU A 135 -6.42 -15.73 12.96
CA LEU A 135 -7.47 -14.70 12.93
C LEU A 135 -8.28 -14.77 14.24
N ASN A 136 -8.09 -13.79 15.11
CA ASN A 136 -8.69 -13.77 16.44
C ASN A 136 -9.93 -12.87 16.45
N GLY A 137 -11.08 -13.45 16.14
CA GLY A 137 -12.37 -12.76 16.14
C GLY A 137 -13.35 -13.40 15.14
N PRO A 138 -14.58 -12.86 15.03
CA PRO A 138 -15.52 -13.30 14.01
C PRO A 138 -14.99 -13.04 12.60
N VAL A 139 -15.01 -14.05 11.74
CA VAL A 139 -14.61 -13.94 10.33
C VAL A 139 -15.85 -14.07 9.45
N LYS A 140 -16.04 -13.10 8.55
CA LYS A 140 -17.11 -13.13 7.54
C LYS A 140 -16.47 -13.21 6.16
N VAL A 141 -16.91 -14.18 5.36
CA VAL A 141 -16.49 -14.36 3.96
C VAL A 141 -17.71 -14.18 3.07
N ASP A 142 -17.80 -13.05 2.39
CA ASP A 142 -18.84 -12.77 1.39
C ASP A 142 -18.40 -13.33 0.03
N GLY A 143 -18.49 -14.65 -0.13
CA GLY A 143 -18.04 -15.33 -1.34
C GLY A 143 -17.90 -16.83 -1.16
N LYS A 144 -17.27 -17.48 -2.13
CA LYS A 144 -16.91 -18.91 -2.02
C LYS A 144 -15.68 -19.05 -1.14
N LEU A 145 -15.71 -20.01 -0.22
CA LEU A 145 -14.54 -20.48 0.51
C LEU A 145 -14.07 -21.77 -0.13
N ASP A 146 -12.83 -21.79 -0.62
CA ASP A 146 -12.13 -22.99 -1.06
C ASP A 146 -11.03 -23.31 -0.06
N CYS A 147 -11.01 -24.54 0.45
CA CYS A 147 -10.03 -25.02 1.41
C CYS A 147 -9.51 -26.36 0.92
N THR A 148 -8.21 -26.42 0.66
CA THR A 148 -7.55 -27.62 0.11
C THR A 148 -7.33 -28.71 1.17
N ASP A 149 -7.53 -28.37 2.44
CA ASP A 149 -7.32 -29.27 3.58
C ASP A 149 -8.56 -29.24 4.50
N THR A 150 -8.44 -29.79 5.69
CA THR A 150 -9.53 -30.05 6.61
C THR A 150 -9.97 -28.78 7.32
N ILE A 151 -11.28 -28.50 7.25
CA ILE A 151 -11.94 -27.50 8.09
C ILE A 151 -12.44 -28.18 9.36
N THR A 152 -11.89 -27.81 10.52
CA THR A 152 -12.34 -28.28 11.84
C THR A 152 -13.08 -27.17 12.57
N ALA A 153 -14.26 -27.48 13.13
CA ALA A 153 -15.00 -26.59 14.02
C ALA A 153 -15.23 -27.28 15.37
N ALA A 154 -15.03 -26.55 16.47
CA ALA A 154 -15.21 -27.09 17.82
C ALA A 154 -16.68 -27.30 18.19
N THR A 155 -17.59 -26.52 17.60
CA THR A 155 -19.03 -26.57 17.90
C THR A 155 -19.80 -27.26 16.78
N ASP A 156 -19.92 -26.62 15.62
CA ASP A 156 -20.65 -27.16 14.47
C ASP A 156 -20.24 -26.45 13.17
N VAL A 157 -20.54 -27.07 12.02
CA VAL A 157 -20.51 -26.47 10.70
C VAL A 157 -21.93 -26.49 10.15
N VAL A 158 -22.51 -25.33 9.89
CA VAL A 158 -23.91 -25.22 9.42
C VAL A 158 -23.96 -24.79 7.97
N GLY A 159 -24.38 -25.70 7.08
CA GLY A 159 -24.58 -25.44 5.66
C GLY A 159 -26.07 -25.31 5.33
N GLY A 160 -26.53 -24.16 4.84
CA GLY A 160 -27.94 -23.98 4.45
C GLY A 160 -28.95 -24.26 5.58
N GLY A 161 -28.56 -24.00 6.83
CA GLY A 161 -29.37 -24.28 8.02
C GLY A 161 -29.36 -25.74 8.48
N LYS A 162 -28.49 -26.60 7.92
CA LYS A 162 -28.30 -27.99 8.34
C LYS A 162 -26.98 -28.14 9.10
N SER A 163 -27.08 -28.67 10.31
CA SER A 163 -25.93 -29.00 11.17
C SER A 163 -25.16 -30.17 10.61
N LEU A 164 -23.85 -30.06 10.48
CA LEU A 164 -23.02 -31.20 10.07
C LEU A 164 -22.98 -32.25 11.19
N LYS A 165 -23.02 -31.84 12.46
CA LYS A 165 -23.00 -32.70 13.63
C LYS A 165 -24.32 -33.44 13.88
N ASP A 166 -25.46 -32.74 13.80
CA ASP A 166 -26.76 -33.21 14.30
C ASP A 166 -27.85 -33.35 13.22
N HIS A 167 -27.50 -33.31 11.91
CA HIS A 167 -28.51 -33.49 10.87
C HIS A 167 -29.19 -34.86 10.95
N ILE A 168 -30.50 -34.86 10.69
CA ILE A 168 -31.33 -36.05 10.67
C ILE A 168 -31.61 -36.53 9.25
N HIS A 169 -31.69 -37.85 9.07
CA HIS A 169 -32.06 -38.48 7.81
C HIS A 169 -33.52 -38.94 7.88
N THR A 170 -34.40 -38.33 7.09
CA THR A 170 -35.86 -38.57 7.18
C THR A 170 -36.42 -39.57 6.17
N LYS A 171 -35.62 -40.01 5.19
CA LYS A 171 -36.04 -40.94 4.11
C LYS A 171 -35.24 -42.24 4.14
N VAL A 172 -35.02 -42.78 5.33
CA VAL A 172 -34.30 -44.06 5.52
C VAL A 172 -35.28 -45.16 5.89
N GLN A 173 -35.03 -46.38 5.40
CA GLN A 173 -35.73 -47.56 5.89
C GLN A 173 -35.21 -47.89 7.29
N ALA A 174 -36.09 -48.00 8.27
CA ALA A 174 -35.71 -48.34 9.63
C ALA A 174 -35.10 -49.75 9.68
N GLY A 175 -33.94 -49.89 10.33
CA GLY A 175 -33.24 -51.15 10.52
C GLY A 175 -32.32 -51.08 11.73
N GLY A 176 -31.94 -52.25 12.27
CA GLY A 176 -31.07 -52.34 13.46
C GLY A 176 -29.56 -52.35 13.15
N ALA A 177 -29.17 -52.28 11.88
CA ALA A 177 -27.77 -52.30 11.47
C ALA A 177 -27.16 -50.89 11.50
N VAL A 178 -25.90 -50.80 11.93
CA VAL A 178 -25.11 -49.56 11.80
C VAL A 178 -24.72 -49.39 10.34
N SER A 179 -24.96 -48.22 9.76
CA SER A 179 -24.54 -47.94 8.39
C SER A 179 -23.01 -47.86 8.30
N GLY A 180 -22.48 -48.15 7.12
CA GLY A 180 -21.09 -47.82 6.80
C GLY A 180 -20.83 -46.31 6.87
N PRO A 181 -19.56 -45.90 6.70
CA PRO A 181 -19.21 -44.48 6.65
C PRO A 181 -19.97 -43.78 5.51
N PRO A 182 -20.34 -42.49 5.69
CA PRO A 182 -20.92 -41.70 4.61
C PRO A 182 -19.97 -41.68 3.42
N GLN A 183 -20.53 -41.91 2.22
CA GLN A 183 -19.82 -41.75 0.95
C GLN A 183 -19.88 -40.30 0.49
#